data_AF-A0A5B6WI14-F1
#
_entry.id   AF-A0A5B6WI14-F1
#
_cell.length_a   1.000
_cell.length_b   1.000
_cell.length_c   1.000
_cell.angle_alpha   90.00
_cell.angle_beta   90.00
_cell.angle_gamma   90.00
#
_symmetry.space_group_name_H-M   'P 1'
#
loop_
_entity.id
_entity.type
_entity.pdbx_description
1 polymer ?
#
loop_
_entity_poly.entity_id
_entity_poly.type
_entity_poly.pdbx_seq_one_letter_code
_entity_poly.pdbx_strand_id
1 'polypeptide(L)'
;MRPDVLLKIKEEVNKQFNVGSLKVVKYSEWVANIVPISKKDGKTIGIETKPTRRTIFRHIDTLVDNTVCYSLFSFMDGFSGYNQIKMHTKDMGKTTFVTMWRISCYEVMPFGLKNAGAMYQRAMVTLFHDMMHKEI
;
A
#
# COMPACT_ATOMS: atom_id res chain seq x y z
N MET A 1 10.06 -22.37 7.01
CA MET A 1 8.85 -21.95 6.26
C MET A 1 8.34 -23.18 5.52
N ARG A 2 7.03 -23.44 5.46
CA ARG A 2 6.53 -24.62 4.75
C ARG A 2 6.76 -24.49 3.23
N PRO A 3 7.06 -25.57 2.48
CA PRO A 3 7.40 -25.49 1.06
C PRO A 3 6.27 -24.91 0.18
N ASP A 4 5.01 -25.17 0.52
CA ASP A 4 3.81 -24.65 -0.14
C ASP A 4 3.75 -23.12 -0.10
N VAL A 5 4.12 -22.53 1.05
CA VAL A 5 4.13 -21.08 1.26
C VAL A 5 5.26 -20.44 0.46
N LEU A 6 6.40 -21.12 0.37
CA LEU A 6 7.57 -20.62 -0.36
C LEU A 6 7.25 -20.45 -1.86
N LEU A 7 6.61 -21.45 -2.47
CA LEU A 7 6.25 -21.40 -3.89
C LEU A 7 5.29 -20.23 -4.18
N LYS A 8 4.27 -20.06 -3.34
CA LYS A 8 3.30 -18.97 -3.46
C LYS A 8 3.94 -17.58 -3.29
N ILE A 9 4.91 -17.44 -2.38
CA ILE A 9 5.69 -16.20 -2.25
C ILE A 9 6.44 -15.91 -3.54
N LYS A 10 7.09 -16.92 -4.14
CA LYS A 10 7.81 -16.77 -5.41
C LYS A 10 6.88 -16.27 -6.51
N GLU A 11 5.71 -16.85 -6.63
CA GLU A 11 4.68 -16.47 -7.61
C GLU A 11 4.23 -15.03 -7.41
N GLU A 12 3.91 -14.63 -6.17
CA GLU A 12 3.47 -13.27 -5.87
C GLU A 12 4.57 -12.23 -6.12
N VAL A 13 5.81 -12.53 -5.72
CA VAL A 13 6.98 -11.66 -5.97
C VAL A 13 7.24 -11.48 -7.47
N ASN A 14 7.05 -12.54 -8.26
CA ASN A 14 7.18 -12.45 -9.72
C ASN A 14 6.04 -11.63 -10.33
N LYS A 15 4.81 -11.81 -9.84
CA LYS A 15 3.65 -11.03 -10.29
C LYS A 15 3.86 -9.52 -10.06
N GLN A 16 4.27 -9.12 -8.85
CA GLN A 16 4.52 -7.72 -8.52
C GLN A 16 5.69 -7.12 -9.29
N PHE A 17 6.71 -7.93 -9.60
CA PHE A 17 7.82 -7.50 -10.45
C PHE A 17 7.40 -7.28 -11.90
N ASN A 18 6.59 -8.17 -12.47
CA ASN A 18 6.10 -8.04 -13.85
C ASN A 18 5.19 -6.82 -14.05
N VAL A 19 4.47 -6.41 -13.00
CA VAL A 19 3.63 -5.19 -13.00
C VAL A 19 4.45 -3.91 -12.76
N GLY A 20 5.77 -4.04 -12.48
CA GLY A 20 6.64 -2.90 -12.22
C GLY A 20 6.50 -2.30 -10.81
N SER A 21 5.88 -3.02 -9.87
CA SER A 21 5.77 -2.58 -8.48
C SER A 21 7.05 -2.82 -7.67
N LEU A 22 7.90 -3.74 -8.13
CA LEU A 22 9.15 -4.13 -7.49
C LEU A 22 10.34 -3.89 -8.42
N LYS A 23 11.48 -3.53 -7.81
CA LYS A 23 12.76 -3.38 -8.48
C LYS A 23 13.82 -4.26 -7.80
N VAL A 24 14.66 -4.92 -8.59
CA VAL A 24 15.78 -5.73 -8.08
C VAL A 24 16.90 -4.80 -7.60
N VAL A 25 17.46 -5.09 -6.43
CA VAL A 25 18.55 -4.32 -5.82
C VAL A 25 19.74 -5.24 -5.57
N LYS A 26 20.95 -4.78 -5.93
CA LYS A 26 22.21 -5.53 -5.70
C LYS A 26 22.81 -5.27 -4.33
N TYR A 27 22.81 -4.02 -3.89
CA TYR A 27 23.38 -3.58 -2.63
C TYR A 27 22.35 -2.77 -1.87
N SER A 28 22.04 -3.19 -0.64
CA SER A 28 21.13 -2.47 0.24
C SER A 28 21.75 -2.37 1.62
N GLU A 29 21.66 -1.18 2.22
CA GLU A 29 22.06 -0.94 3.61
C GLU A 29 21.04 -1.53 4.60
N TRP A 30 19.79 -1.72 4.15
CA TRP A 30 18.72 -2.25 4.97
C TRP A 30 17.95 -3.38 4.28
N VAL A 31 17.56 -4.40 5.04
CA VAL A 31 16.81 -5.56 4.54
C VAL A 31 15.79 -5.98 5.58
N ALA A 32 14.51 -5.96 5.21
CA ALA A 32 13.43 -6.49 6.04
C ALA A 32 13.08 -7.93 5.69
N ASN A 33 12.59 -8.67 6.68
CA ASN A 33 11.97 -9.98 6.47
C ASN A 33 10.53 -9.82 5.98
N ILE A 34 10.14 -10.68 5.04
CA ILE A 34 8.76 -10.77 4.56
C ILE A 34 7.89 -11.60 5.50
N VAL A 35 6.64 -11.17 5.68
CA VAL A 35 5.60 -11.96 6.34
C VAL A 35 4.53 -12.29 5.29
N PRO A 36 4.39 -13.56 4.88
CA PRO A 36 3.29 -13.97 4.02
C PRO A 36 1.98 -13.97 4.81
N ILE A 37 0.96 -13.35 4.25
CA ILE A 37 -0.38 -13.32 4.84
C ILE A 37 -1.34 -14.02 3.89
N SER A 38 -1.92 -15.12 4.35
CA SER A 38 -2.96 -15.82 3.61
C SER A 38 -4.27 -15.02 3.68
N LYS A 39 -4.83 -14.64 2.52
CA LYS A 39 -6.20 -14.11 2.46
C LYS A 39 -7.23 -15.21 2.79
N LYS A 40 -8.47 -14.81 3.11
CA LYS A 40 -9.60 -15.71 3.40
C LYS A 40 -9.79 -16.81 2.35
N ASP A 41 -9.47 -16.51 1.09
CA ASP A 41 -9.59 -17.46 -0.03
C ASP A 41 -8.45 -18.51 -0.09
N GLY A 42 -7.46 -18.45 0.81
CA GLY A 42 -6.34 -19.41 0.94
C GLY A 42 -5.35 -19.46 -0.23
N LYS A 43 -5.70 -18.86 -1.38
CA LYS A 43 -4.92 -18.87 -2.62
C LYS A 43 -3.94 -17.71 -2.71
N THR A 44 -4.34 -16.51 -2.31
CA THR A 44 -3.52 -15.30 -2.47
C THR A 44 -2.72 -15.02 -1.20
N ILE A 45 -1.42 -14.80 -1.36
CA ILE A 45 -0.52 -14.36 -0.28
C ILE A 45 -0.24 -12.88 -0.45
N GLY A 46 -0.53 -12.08 0.57
CA GLY A 46 -0.01 -10.71 0.68
C GLY A 46 1.40 -10.73 1.28
N ILE A 47 2.27 -9.82 0.83
CA ILE A 47 3.60 -9.61 1.41
C ILE A 47 3.52 -8.34 2.25
N GLU A 48 3.53 -8.49 3.57
CA GLU A 48 3.52 -7.34 4.47
C GLU A 48 4.85 -7.17 5.20
N THR A 49 5.24 -5.90 5.35
CA THR A 49 6.21 -5.46 6.35
C THR A 49 5.41 -5.08 7.60
N LYS A 50 5.79 -5.59 8.79
CA LYS A 50 5.00 -5.45 10.03
C LYS A 50 4.39 -4.04 10.22
N PRO A 51 3.07 -3.91 10.41
CA PRO A 51 2.43 -2.62 10.57
C PRO A 51 2.65 -2.05 11.98
N THR A 52 2.84 -0.73 12.09
CA THR A 52 2.90 -0.03 13.38
C THR A 52 1.83 1.07 13.45
N ARG A 53 0.81 0.81 14.29
CA ARG A 53 -0.31 1.65 14.80
C ARG A 53 -1.10 2.57 13.83
N ARG A 54 -2.41 2.61 14.08
CA ARG A 54 -3.45 3.34 13.34
C ARG A 54 -3.16 4.84 13.25
N THR A 55 -3.23 5.38 12.03
CA THR A 55 -3.21 6.82 11.79
C THR A 55 -4.59 7.40 12.12
N ILE A 56 -4.62 8.51 12.87
CA ILE A 56 -5.85 9.20 13.23
C ILE A 56 -6.20 10.15 12.09
N PHE A 57 -7.39 10.00 11.52
CA PHE A 57 -7.94 10.89 10.50
C PHE A 57 -8.29 12.22 11.18
N ARG A 58 -7.77 13.34 10.66
CA ARG A 58 -8.16 14.67 11.13
C ARG A 58 -9.40 15.10 10.33
N HIS A 59 -10.44 15.60 11.00
CA HIS A 59 -11.66 16.21 10.40
C HIS A 59 -12.75 15.25 9.89
N ILE A 60 -13.05 14.17 10.63
CA ILE A 60 -14.20 13.30 10.29
C ILE A 60 -15.53 14.07 10.41
N ASP A 61 -15.70 14.87 11.47
CA ASP A 61 -16.98 15.54 11.75
C ASP A 61 -17.38 16.50 10.61
N THR A 62 -16.44 17.30 10.11
CA THR A 62 -16.68 18.20 8.97
C THR A 62 -17.08 17.45 7.69
N LEU A 63 -16.48 16.29 7.42
CA LEU A 63 -16.85 15.46 6.27
C LEU A 63 -18.27 14.91 6.45
N VAL A 64 -18.64 14.51 7.66
CA VAL A 64 -20.00 14.02 7.96
C VAL A 64 -21.02 15.15 7.83
N ASP A 65 -20.76 16.31 8.41
CA ASP A 65 -21.68 17.46 8.37
C ASP A 65 -21.94 17.93 6.93
N ASN A 66 -20.90 18.00 6.10
CA ASN A 66 -21.03 18.34 4.68
C ASN A 66 -21.87 17.33 3.89
N THR A 67 -22.02 16.11 4.38
CA THR A 67 -22.80 15.08 3.71
C THR A 67 -24.30 15.13 4.07
N VAL A 68 -24.69 15.70 5.21
CA VAL A 68 -26.07 15.61 5.75
C VAL A 68 -27.16 16.11 4.78
N CYS A 69 -26.84 17.02 3.85
CA CYS A 69 -27.81 17.60 2.91
C CYS A 69 -27.93 16.87 1.55
N TYR A 70 -27.22 15.76 1.32
CA TYR A 70 -27.27 15.03 0.06
C TYR A 70 -28.23 13.82 0.12
N SER A 71 -29.05 13.65 -0.92
CA SER A 71 -30.05 12.56 -1.01
C SER A 71 -29.47 11.22 -1.46
N LEU A 72 -28.24 11.19 -1.98
CA LEU A 72 -27.59 10.00 -2.50
C LEU A 72 -26.07 10.01 -2.23
N PHE A 73 -25.54 8.85 -1.84
CA PHE A 73 -24.10 8.61 -1.70
C PHE A 73 -23.66 7.49 -2.64
N SER A 74 -22.49 7.68 -3.24
CA SER A 74 -21.76 6.61 -3.92
C SER A 74 -20.41 6.38 -3.22
N PHE A 75 -20.02 5.11 -3.13
CA PHE A 75 -18.74 4.71 -2.57
C PHE A 75 -17.88 4.11 -3.68
N MET A 76 -16.61 4.51 -3.72
CA MET A 76 -15.61 3.95 -4.62
C MET A 76 -14.58 3.17 -3.80
N ASP A 77 -14.39 1.90 -4.12
CA ASP A 77 -13.33 1.10 -3.49
C ASP A 77 -11.96 1.47 -4.07
N GLY A 78 -11.09 2.01 -3.22
CA GLY A 78 -9.72 2.38 -3.53
C GLY A 78 -8.70 1.30 -3.19
N PHE A 79 -9.09 0.03 -2.99
CA PHE A 79 -8.21 -1.02 -2.50
C PHE A 79 -6.86 -1.08 -3.23
N SER A 80 -6.84 -1.03 -4.56
CA SER A 80 -5.60 -1.08 -5.36
C SER A 80 -4.88 0.29 -5.51
N GLY A 81 -5.44 1.36 -4.96
CA GLY A 81 -4.95 2.72 -5.16
C GLY A 81 -3.55 2.97 -4.59
N TYR A 82 -3.16 2.25 -3.53
CA TYR A 82 -1.80 2.34 -2.97
C TYR A 82 -0.71 1.94 -3.97
N ASN A 83 -0.99 0.93 -4.81
CA ASN A 83 -0.05 0.44 -5.82
C ASN A 83 0.18 1.45 -6.96
N GLN A 84 -0.57 2.55 -7.01
CA GLN A 84 -0.41 3.61 -8.00
C GLN A 84 0.46 4.77 -7.48
N ILE A 85 0.66 4.87 -6.16
CA ILE A 85 1.46 5.94 -5.56
C ILE A 85 2.93 5.53 -5.63
N LYS A 86 3.72 6.27 -6.43
CA LYS A 86 5.16 6.05 -6.53
C LYS A 86 5.86 6.31 -5.20
N MET A 87 6.80 5.45 -4.86
CA MET A 87 7.65 5.64 -3.70
C MET A 87 8.68 6.73 -4.00
N HIS A 88 8.97 7.56 -3.01
CA HIS A 88 10.03 8.54 -3.12
C HIS A 88 11.39 7.83 -3.21
N THR A 89 12.25 8.25 -4.15
CA THR A 89 13.48 7.53 -4.52
C THR A 89 14.43 7.31 -3.34
N LYS A 90 14.52 8.27 -2.40
CA LYS A 90 15.35 8.15 -1.19
C LYS A 90 14.79 7.16 -0.16
N ASP A 91 13.50 6.86 -0.20
CA ASP A 91 12.84 5.97 0.76
C ASP A 91 12.65 4.55 0.22
N MET A 92 12.84 4.32 -1.08
CA MET A 92 12.81 2.99 -1.70
C MET A 92 13.79 2.01 -1.03
N GLY A 93 14.99 2.47 -0.66
CA GLY A 93 15.97 1.61 0.01
C GLY A 93 15.48 1.05 1.35
N LYS A 94 14.56 1.78 2.03
CA LYS A 94 14.00 1.38 3.34
C LYS A 94 12.92 0.32 3.21
N THR A 95 12.38 0.10 2.01
CA THR A 95 11.36 -0.91 1.71
C THR A 95 11.98 -2.18 1.11
N THR A 96 13.30 -2.30 1.14
CA THR A 96 14.01 -3.47 0.63
C THR A 96 13.73 -4.69 1.50
N PHE A 97 13.43 -5.81 0.84
CA PHE A 97 13.24 -7.10 1.49
C PHE A 97 14.02 -8.19 0.76
N VAL A 98 14.33 -9.26 1.51
CA VAL A 98 15.01 -10.43 0.99
C VAL A 98 14.05 -11.60 0.84
N THR A 99 14.19 -12.30 -0.28
CA THR A 99 13.58 -13.61 -0.52
C THR A 99 14.70 -14.61 -0.77
N MET A 100 14.38 -15.91 -0.76
CA MET A 100 15.38 -16.96 -1.06
C MET A 100 16.03 -16.83 -2.45
N TRP A 101 15.45 -16.05 -3.36
CA TRP A 101 15.92 -15.92 -4.74
C TRP A 101 16.54 -14.57 -5.07
N ARG A 102 16.06 -13.49 -4.45
CA ARG A 102 16.50 -12.12 -4.76
C ARG A 102 16.21 -11.14 -3.62
N ILE A 103 16.97 -10.05 -3.65
CA ILE A 103 16.70 -8.83 -2.87
C ILE A 103 15.91 -7.88 -3.79
N SER A 104 14.83 -7.32 -3.27
CA SER A 104 13.95 -6.44 -4.03
C SER A 104 13.45 -5.30 -3.17
N CYS A 105 13.22 -4.13 -3.77
CA CYS A 105 12.59 -2.99 -3.13
C CYS A 105 11.32 -2.59 -3.86
N TYR A 106 10.44 -1.88 -3.16
CA TYR A 106 9.18 -1.39 -3.71
C TYR A 106 9.36 -0.05 -4.44
N GLU A 107 8.88 0.03 -5.67
CA GLU A 107 8.84 1.26 -6.48
C GLU A 107 7.53 2.03 -6.30
N VAL A 108 6.48 1.33 -5.90
CA VAL A 108 5.18 1.90 -5.51
C VAL A 108 4.92 1.60 -4.04
N MET A 109 4.07 2.38 -3.38
CA MET A 109 3.81 2.27 -1.96
C MET A 109 3.22 0.89 -1.59
N PRO A 110 3.95 0.03 -0.84
CA PRO A 110 3.41 -1.25 -0.42
C PRO A 110 2.39 -1.11 0.70
N PHE A 111 1.53 -2.12 0.78
CA PHE A 111 0.65 -2.30 1.93
C PHE A 111 1.46 -2.54 3.22
N GLY A 112 0.88 -2.12 4.35
CA GLY A 112 1.49 -2.32 5.66
C GLY A 112 2.46 -1.21 6.10
N LEU A 113 2.81 -0.24 5.22
CA LEU A 113 3.56 0.94 5.66
C LEU A 113 2.70 1.84 6.55
N LYS A 114 3.28 2.30 7.66
CA LYS A 114 2.64 3.20 8.64
C LYS A 114 2.04 4.46 8.01
N ASN A 115 2.71 5.00 7.00
CA ASN A 115 2.31 6.26 6.36
C ASN A 115 1.47 6.06 5.10
N ALA A 116 1.19 4.81 4.68
CA ALA A 116 0.48 4.55 3.44
C ALA A 116 -0.92 5.17 3.43
N GLY A 117 -1.70 4.97 4.50
CA GLY A 117 -3.02 5.56 4.64
C GLY A 117 -2.98 7.09 4.56
N ALA A 118 -2.12 7.74 5.34
CA ALA A 118 -2.01 9.20 5.34
C ALA A 118 -1.53 9.78 4.00
N MET A 119 -0.63 9.08 3.30
CA MET A 119 -0.18 9.50 1.97
C MET A 119 -1.29 9.36 0.94
N TYR A 120 -2.04 8.27 0.97
CA TYR A 120 -3.20 8.07 0.12
C TYR A 120 -4.26 9.13 0.36
N GLN A 121 -4.57 9.43 1.62
CA GLN A 121 -5.47 10.53 1.95
C GLN A 121 -4.99 11.88 1.43
N ARG A 122 -3.71 12.23 1.63
CA ARG A 122 -3.16 13.48 1.09
C ARG A 122 -3.27 13.54 -0.44
N ALA A 123 -2.99 12.43 -1.12
CA ALA A 123 -3.15 12.35 -2.57
C ALA A 123 -4.61 12.58 -2.98
N MET A 124 -5.57 11.94 -2.31
CA MET A 124 -7.00 12.10 -2.58
C MET A 124 -7.48 13.53 -2.29
N VAL A 125 -7.10 14.11 -1.15
CA VAL A 125 -7.41 15.51 -0.81
C VAL A 125 -6.85 16.46 -1.85
N THR A 126 -5.65 16.20 -2.37
CA THR A 126 -5.03 17.04 -3.42
C THR A 126 -5.77 16.89 -4.75
N LEU A 127 -6.11 15.67 -5.16
CA LEU A 127 -6.81 15.39 -6.43
C LEU A 127 -8.24 15.93 -6.44
N PHE A 128 -8.94 15.86 -5.31
CA PHE A 128 -10.33 16.28 -5.16
C PHE A 128 -10.49 17.62 -4.45
N HIS A 129 -9.40 18.39 -4.27
CA HIS A 129 -9.40 19.65 -3.53
C HIS A 129 -10.52 20.59 -3.99
N ASP A 130 -10.64 20.77 -5.31
CA ASP A 130 -11.62 21.67 -5.94
C ASP A 130 -13.05 21.14 -5.89
N MET A 131 -13.24 19.84 -5.62
CA MET A 131 -14.55 19.22 -5.45
C MET A 131 -15.01 19.24 -3.99
N MET A 132 -14.08 19.19 -3.04
CA MET A 132 -14.38 19.19 -1.60
C MET A 132 -14.63 20.60 -1.03
N HIS A 133 -14.01 21.63 -1.61
CA HIS A 133 -14.11 23.02 -1.14
C HIS A 133 -15.07 23.89 -1.96
N LYS A 134 -15.97 23.28 -2.75
CA LYS A 134 -17.14 24.01 -3.25
C LYS A 134 -18.09 24.24 -2.08
N GLU A 135 -17.92 25.36 -1.41
CA GLU A 135 -18.99 25.94 -0.59
C GLU A 135 -20.20 26.18 -1.51
N ILE A 136 -21.34 25.65 -1.11
CA ILE A 136 -22.65 25.95 -1.74
C ILE A 136 -23.09 27.32 -1.26
#